data_AF-A0A954BLU3-F1
#
_entry.id   AF-A0A954BLU3-F1
#
_cell.length_a   1.000
_cell.length_b   1.000
_cell.length_c   1.000
_cell.angle_alpha   90.00
_cell.angle_beta   90.00
_cell.angle_gamma   90.00
#
_symmetry.space_group_name_H-M   'P 1'
#
loop_
_entity.id
_entity.type
_entity.pdbx_description
1 polymer ?
#
loop_
_entity_poly.entity_id
_entity_poly.type
_entity_poly.pdbx_seq_one_letter_code
_entity_poly.pdbx_strand_id
1 'polypeptide(L)'
;MRLPLPGTLLSSGLRYEVASLKQQITTTSKEATTGQYADLTAHLSGRIGNAMLSQKALDDIQNERTRLSLREGRLDLTQSSLAIVADSTGTLPARMQTALASGDAVTQQAIARDARTSLEQSFAALNSRHGERFLFAGDATDSPPFGSVDTFLDDVRTIAE
;
A
#
# COMPACT_ATOMS: atom_id res chain seq x y z
N MET A 1 39.39 -12.12 -75.43
CA MET A 1 38.97 -12.26 -74.01
C MET A 1 39.15 -10.92 -73.33
N ARG A 2 38.06 -10.30 -72.87
CA ARG A 2 38.04 -8.95 -72.30
C ARG A 2 38.03 -9.06 -70.77
N LEU A 3 39.12 -8.68 -70.12
CA LEU A 3 39.24 -8.66 -68.65
C LEU A 3 38.24 -7.64 -68.06
N PRO A 4 37.44 -7.99 -67.02
CA PRO A 4 36.59 -7.02 -66.36
C PRO A 4 37.43 -6.14 -65.42
N LEU A 5 37.14 -4.84 -65.45
CA LEU A 5 37.87 -3.78 -64.73
C LEU A 5 37.75 -3.92 -63.19
N PRO A 6 38.79 -3.55 -62.42
CA PRO A 6 38.86 -3.67 -60.95
C PRO A 6 37.97 -2.68 -60.14
N GLY A 7 37.02 -1.98 -60.76
CA GLY A 7 36.23 -0.92 -60.10
C GLY A 7 35.02 -1.38 -59.26
N THR A 8 34.55 -2.62 -59.43
CA THR A 8 33.35 -3.16 -58.76
C THR A 8 33.59 -3.69 -57.35
N LEU A 9 34.83 -4.05 -57.01
CA LEU A 9 35.20 -4.56 -55.67
C LEU A 9 35.33 -3.41 -54.65
N LEU A 10 35.90 -2.27 -55.05
CA LEU A 10 36.02 -1.06 -54.24
C LEU A 10 34.66 -0.46 -53.87
N SER A 11 33.72 -0.44 -54.82
CA SER A 11 32.38 0.08 -54.59
C SER A 11 31.49 -0.84 -53.74
N SER A 12 31.76 -2.16 -53.74
CA SER A 12 31.04 -3.11 -52.90
C SER A 12 31.52 -3.08 -51.44
N GLY A 13 32.82 -2.94 -51.20
CA GLY A 13 33.39 -2.76 -49.86
C GLY A 13 32.90 -1.47 -49.19
N LEU A 14 32.88 -0.37 -49.93
CA LEU A 14 32.38 0.91 -49.43
C LEU A 14 30.88 0.86 -49.10
N ARG A 15 30.07 0.17 -49.91
CA ARG A 15 28.64 -0.02 -49.62
C ARG A 15 28.42 -0.84 -48.34
N TYR A 16 29.25 -1.85 -48.11
CA TYR A 16 29.20 -2.65 -46.90
C TYR A 16 29.59 -1.83 -45.66
N GLU A 17 30.65 -1.03 -45.73
CA GLU A 17 31.06 -0.14 -44.64
C GLU A 17 30.00 0.91 -44.32
N VAL A 18 29.39 1.52 -45.34
CA VAL A 18 28.30 2.50 -45.14
C VAL A 18 27.08 1.84 -44.50
N ALA A 19 26.73 0.61 -44.90
CA ALA A 19 25.64 -0.14 -44.27
C ALA A 19 25.96 -0.48 -42.81
N SER A 20 27.19 -0.94 -42.53
CA SER A 20 27.67 -1.22 -41.18
C SER A 20 27.65 0.02 -40.28
N LEU A 21 28.10 1.17 -40.80
CA LEU A 21 28.12 2.42 -40.04
C LEU A 21 26.71 2.91 -39.72
N LYS A 22 25.76 2.80 -40.66
CA LYS A 22 24.34 3.10 -40.42
C LYS A 22 23.73 2.19 -39.36
N GLN A 23 24.07 0.90 -39.38
CA GLN A 23 23.64 -0.06 -38.36
C GLN A 23 24.15 0.35 -36.97
N GLN A 24 25.44 0.72 -36.86
CA GLN A 24 26.04 1.18 -35.61
C GLN A 24 25.39 2.47 -35.09
N ILE A 25 25.20 3.48 -35.95
CA ILE A 25 24.54 4.74 -35.57
C ILE A 25 23.13 4.48 -35.04
N THR A 26 22.37 3.60 -35.68
CA THR A 26 21.00 3.27 -35.27
C THR A 26 20.99 2.59 -33.90
N THR A 27 21.96 1.70 -33.67
CA THR A 27 22.13 0.99 -32.40
C THR A 27 22.53 1.95 -31.29
N THR A 28 23.62 2.70 -31.47
CA THR A 28 24.11 3.68 -30.48
C THR A 28 23.09 4.78 -30.20
N SER A 29 22.31 5.23 -31.18
CA SER A 29 21.23 6.19 -30.95
C SER A 29 20.13 5.60 -30.05
N LYS A 30 19.77 4.34 -30.27
CA LYS A 30 18.81 3.62 -29.41
C LYS A 30 19.35 3.45 -27.99
N GLU A 31 20.61 3.07 -27.84
CA GLU A 31 21.27 2.89 -26.55
C GLU A 31 21.41 4.22 -25.80
N ALA A 32 21.76 5.30 -26.50
CA ALA A 32 21.87 6.64 -25.92
C ALA A 32 20.51 7.19 -25.45
N THR A 33 19.42 6.88 -26.17
CA THR A 33 18.08 7.37 -25.82
C THR A 33 17.44 6.56 -24.69
N THR A 34 17.69 5.24 -24.66
CA THR A 34 17.13 4.34 -23.65
C THR A 34 18.02 4.17 -22.41
N GLY A 35 19.30 4.53 -22.52
CA GLY A 35 20.32 4.28 -21.49
C GLY A 35 20.68 2.80 -21.33
N GLN A 36 20.19 1.92 -22.20
CA GLN A 36 20.37 0.47 -22.13
C GLN A 36 21.04 -0.04 -23.40
N TYR A 37 22.00 -0.97 -23.27
CA TYR A 37 22.63 -1.61 -24.44
C TYR A 37 21.62 -2.45 -25.22
N ALA A 38 21.68 -2.38 -26.55
CA ALA A 38 20.73 -3.03 -27.45
C ALA A 38 20.92 -4.56 -27.50
N ASP A 39 22.14 -5.03 -27.25
CA ASP A 39 22.46 -6.44 -27.03
C ASP A 39 23.19 -6.60 -25.70
N LEU A 40 22.40 -6.69 -24.63
CA LEU A 40 22.90 -6.96 -23.28
C LEU A 40 23.67 -8.29 -23.21
N THR A 41 23.36 -9.25 -24.08
CA THR A 41 23.93 -10.61 -24.08
C THR A 41 25.36 -10.60 -24.62
N ALA A 42 25.56 -9.93 -25.75
CA ALA A 42 26.89 -9.71 -26.33
C ALA A 42 27.74 -8.79 -25.45
N HIS A 43 27.16 -7.72 -24.91
CA HIS A 43 27.89 -6.72 -24.12
C HIS A 43 28.30 -7.22 -22.73
N LEU A 44 27.49 -8.09 -22.10
CA LEU A 44 27.79 -8.64 -20.76
C LEU A 44 28.60 -9.94 -20.79
N SER A 45 28.92 -10.52 -21.96
CA SER A 45 29.85 -11.65 -22.12
C SER A 45 29.70 -12.76 -21.05
N GLY A 46 28.47 -13.23 -20.81
CA GLY A 46 28.17 -14.28 -19.82
C GLY A 46 27.84 -13.80 -18.39
N ARG A 47 27.93 -12.49 -18.10
CA ARG A 47 27.50 -11.89 -16.82
C ARG A 47 26.00 -11.54 -16.77
N ILE A 48 25.24 -11.96 -17.78
CA ILE A 48 23.77 -11.79 -17.91
C ILE A 48 23.07 -12.32 -16.65
N GLY A 49 23.56 -13.42 -16.07
CA GLY A 49 23.03 -13.97 -14.82
C GLY A 49 23.05 -12.94 -13.69
N ASN A 50 24.17 -12.21 -13.51
CA ASN A 50 24.27 -11.20 -12.45
C ASN A 50 23.36 -9.98 -12.71
N ALA A 51 23.27 -9.52 -13.96
CA ALA A 51 22.39 -8.41 -14.32
C ALA A 51 20.90 -8.77 -14.16
N MET A 52 20.50 -9.99 -14.55
CA MET A 52 19.14 -10.50 -14.36
C MET A 52 18.81 -10.70 -12.88
N LEU A 53 19.77 -11.15 -12.07
CA LEU A 53 19.62 -11.24 -10.62
C LEU A 53 19.44 -9.85 -9.99
N SER A 54 20.19 -8.84 -10.43
CA SER A 54 20.00 -7.46 -9.98
C SER A 54 18.64 -6.90 -10.39
N GLN A 55 18.18 -7.15 -11.61
CA GLN A 55 16.85 -6.73 -12.05
C GLN A 55 15.76 -7.41 -11.22
N LYS A 56 15.86 -8.73 -11.01
CA LYS A 56 14.96 -9.47 -10.13
C LYS A 56 14.94 -8.90 -8.71
N ALA A 57 16.11 -8.57 -8.16
CA ALA A 57 16.19 -7.97 -6.83
C ALA A 57 15.49 -6.60 -6.77
N LEU A 58 15.63 -5.77 -7.82
CA LEU A 58 14.91 -4.50 -7.91
C LEU A 58 13.39 -4.71 -8.00
N ASP A 59 12.94 -5.66 -8.80
CA ASP A 59 11.52 -6.00 -8.93
C ASP A 59 10.95 -6.54 -7.60
N ASP A 60 11.70 -7.39 -6.91
CA ASP A 60 11.34 -7.93 -5.59
C ASP A 60 11.25 -6.79 -4.55
N ILE A 61 12.20 -5.85 -4.52
CA ILE A 61 12.16 -4.65 -3.65
C ILE A 61 10.94 -3.78 -3.96
N GLN A 62 10.62 -3.58 -5.24
CA GLN A 62 9.47 -2.77 -5.64
C GLN A 62 8.15 -3.42 -5.19
N ASN A 63 8.03 -4.74 -5.34
CA ASN A 63 6.88 -5.49 -4.84
C ASN A 63 6.77 -5.44 -3.30
N GLU A 64 7.89 -5.52 -2.60
CA GLU A 64 7.93 -5.41 -1.14
C GLU A 64 7.50 -4.02 -0.66
N ARG A 65 7.94 -2.96 -1.34
CA ARG A 65 7.48 -1.58 -1.08
C ARG A 65 5.98 -1.42 -1.23
N THR A 66 5.37 -1.98 -2.28
CA THR A 66 3.91 -1.96 -2.45
C THR A 66 3.20 -2.68 -1.31
N ARG A 67 3.72 -3.84 -0.86
CA ARG A 67 3.16 -4.57 0.28
C ARG A 67 3.29 -3.80 1.59
N LEU A 68 4.42 -3.13 1.81
CA LEU A 68 4.63 -2.30 3.00
C LEU A 68 3.67 -1.11 3.03
N SER A 69 3.49 -0.42 1.90
CA SER A 69 2.54 0.70 1.80
C SER A 69 1.10 0.27 2.12
N LEU A 70 0.67 -0.91 1.67
CA LEU A 70 -0.64 -1.46 2.04
C LEU A 70 -0.76 -1.76 3.53
N ARG A 71 0.32 -2.28 4.14
CA ARG A 71 0.36 -2.55 5.58
C ARG A 71 0.35 -1.27 6.40
N GLU A 72 1.07 -0.26 5.96
CA GLU A 72 1.12 1.08 6.55
C GLU A 72 -0.27 1.70 6.60
N GLY A 73 -0.98 1.76 5.47
CA GLY A 73 -2.35 2.29 5.44
C GLY A 73 -3.32 1.54 6.36
N ARG A 74 -3.13 0.21 6.51
CA ARG A 74 -3.91 -0.59 7.44
C ARG A 74 -3.58 -0.28 8.91
N LEU A 75 -2.31 -0.10 9.23
CA LEU A 75 -1.86 0.28 10.58
C LEU A 75 -2.30 1.70 10.94
N ASP A 76 -2.22 2.65 10.00
CA ASP A 76 -2.67 4.02 10.19
C ASP A 76 -4.16 4.10 10.51
N LEU A 77 -4.98 3.35 9.76
CA LEU A 77 -6.42 3.29 10.02
C LEU A 77 -6.71 2.63 11.38
N THR A 78 -5.97 1.57 11.72
CA THR A 78 -6.08 0.91 13.04
C THR A 78 -5.74 1.89 14.16
N GLN A 79 -4.62 2.60 14.05
CA GLN A 79 -4.16 3.57 15.03
C GLN A 79 -5.15 4.73 15.18
N SER A 80 -5.73 5.21 14.07
CA SER A 80 -6.74 6.26 14.06
C SER A 80 -8.03 5.82 14.75
N SER A 81 -8.52 4.61 14.46
CA SER A 81 -9.67 4.03 15.16
C SER A 81 -9.43 3.92 16.67
N LEU A 82 -8.25 3.44 17.09
CA LEU A 82 -7.91 3.32 18.51
C LEU A 82 -7.75 4.68 19.20
N ALA A 83 -7.25 5.70 18.50
CA ALA A 83 -7.17 7.05 19.02
C ALA A 83 -8.56 7.63 19.30
N ILE A 84 -9.54 7.42 18.41
CA ILE A 84 -10.93 7.84 18.61
C ILE A 84 -11.54 7.15 19.85
N VAL A 85 -11.31 5.84 20.02
CA VAL A 85 -11.77 5.10 21.20
C VAL A 85 -11.15 5.68 22.49
N ALA A 86 -9.85 5.94 22.49
CA ALA A 86 -9.16 6.52 23.64
C ALA A 86 -9.69 7.92 24.01
N ASP A 87 -9.91 8.78 23.01
CA ASP A 87 -10.40 10.14 23.22
C ASP A 87 -11.85 10.17 23.72
N SER A 88 -12.72 9.35 23.13
CA SER A 88 -14.13 9.25 23.53
C SER A 88 -14.31 8.77 24.99
N THR A 89 -13.33 8.03 25.52
CA THR A 89 -13.38 7.48 26.89
C THR A 89 -12.63 8.37 27.89
N GLY A 90 -11.66 9.18 27.47
CA GLY A 90 -10.68 9.81 28.37
C GLY A 90 -11.24 10.72 29.47
N THR A 91 -12.33 11.45 29.19
CA THR A 91 -12.93 12.40 30.17
C THR A 91 -14.17 11.85 30.87
N LEU A 92 -14.67 10.70 30.44
CA LEU A 92 -15.94 10.13 30.90
C LEU A 92 -15.89 9.70 32.38
N PRO A 93 -14.83 9.02 32.88
CA PRO A 93 -14.78 8.56 34.28
C PRO A 93 -14.82 9.72 35.29
N ALA A 94 -14.08 10.81 35.02
CA ALA A 94 -14.04 11.97 35.91
C ALA A 94 -15.41 12.67 35.99
N ARG A 95 -16.12 12.77 34.85
CA ARG A 95 -17.48 13.32 34.79
C ARG A 95 -18.46 12.43 35.55
N MET A 96 -18.43 11.11 35.32
CA MET A 96 -19.26 10.14 36.04
C MET A 96 -19.06 10.22 37.56
N GLN A 97 -17.82 10.28 38.03
CA GLN A 97 -17.53 10.38 39.46
C GLN A 97 -18.09 11.67 40.08
N THR A 98 -18.04 12.78 39.33
CA THR A 98 -18.63 14.05 39.75
C THR A 98 -20.16 13.97 39.81
N ALA A 99 -20.80 13.30 38.85
CA ALA A 99 -22.25 13.09 38.81
C ALA A 99 -22.77 12.23 39.97
N LEU A 100 -22.00 11.21 40.34
CA LEU A 100 -22.31 10.33 41.46
C LEU A 100 -22.18 11.09 42.78
N ALA A 101 -21.17 11.95 42.91
CA ALA A 101 -20.96 12.77 44.10
C ALA A 101 -22.02 13.88 44.27
N SER A 102 -22.55 14.44 43.18
CA SER A 102 -23.55 15.52 43.26
C SER A 102 -24.94 15.04 43.67
N GLY A 103 -25.28 13.77 43.42
CA GLY A 103 -26.60 13.19 43.72
C GLY A 103 -27.75 13.79 42.89
N ASP A 104 -27.46 14.67 41.93
CA ASP A 104 -28.46 15.31 41.09
C ASP A 104 -28.85 14.41 39.91
N ALA A 105 -30.13 14.02 39.87
CA ALA A 105 -30.69 13.14 38.85
C ALA A 105 -30.58 13.75 37.44
N VAL A 106 -30.66 15.07 37.30
CA VAL A 106 -30.55 15.73 35.98
C VAL A 106 -29.13 15.62 35.44
N THR A 107 -28.13 15.91 36.28
CA THR A 107 -26.70 15.77 35.95
C THR A 107 -26.34 14.31 35.64
N GLN A 108 -26.85 13.35 36.41
CA GLN A 108 -26.64 11.93 36.15
C GLN A 108 -27.20 11.50 34.80
N GLN A 109 -28.41 11.94 34.44
CA GLN A 109 -29.04 11.58 33.18
C GLN A 109 -28.33 12.23 31.97
N ALA A 110 -27.81 13.45 32.12
CA ALA A 110 -26.99 14.08 31.10
C ALA A 110 -25.69 13.29 30.84
N ILE A 111 -24.99 12.90 31.90
CA ILE A 111 -23.74 12.15 31.78
C ILE A 111 -23.97 10.73 31.26
N ALA A 112 -25.10 10.09 31.57
CA ALA A 112 -25.48 8.81 30.99
C ALA A 112 -25.70 8.91 29.46
N ARG A 113 -26.27 10.02 28.96
CA ARG A 113 -26.41 10.27 27.52
C ARG A 113 -25.06 10.51 26.84
N ASP A 114 -24.19 11.29 27.47
CA ASP A 114 -22.83 11.50 26.98
C ASP A 114 -22.05 10.19 26.91
N ALA A 115 -22.14 9.35 27.95
CA ALA A 115 -21.52 8.03 28.01
C ALA A 115 -21.98 7.11 26.89
N ARG A 116 -23.29 7.10 26.64
CA ARG A 116 -23.87 6.36 25.52
C ARG A 116 -23.32 6.86 24.18
N THR A 117 -23.22 8.17 24.00
CA THR A 117 -22.68 8.78 22.77
C THR A 117 -21.21 8.40 22.57
N SER A 118 -20.40 8.45 23.61
CA SER A 118 -18.99 7.99 23.55
C SER A 118 -18.87 6.51 23.19
N LEU A 119 -19.78 5.67 23.70
CA LEU A 119 -19.82 4.25 23.38
C LEU A 119 -20.21 4.00 21.91
N GLU A 120 -21.19 4.74 21.39
CA GLU A 120 -21.59 4.72 19.97
C GLU A 120 -20.43 5.12 19.05
N GLN A 121 -19.69 6.16 19.43
CA GLN A 121 -18.49 6.59 18.71
C GLN A 121 -17.38 5.53 18.73
N SER A 122 -17.16 4.88 19.88
CA SER A 122 -16.20 3.79 20.00
C SER A 122 -16.56 2.59 19.13
N PHE A 123 -17.82 2.17 19.12
CA PHE A 123 -18.30 1.07 18.28
C PHE A 123 -18.18 1.41 16.80
N ALA A 124 -18.52 2.64 16.40
CA ALA A 124 -18.34 3.10 15.04
C ALA A 124 -16.85 3.07 14.61
N ALA A 125 -15.94 3.51 15.48
CA ALA A 125 -14.51 3.48 15.22
C ALA A 125 -13.95 2.06 15.10
N LEU A 126 -14.43 1.13 15.93
CA LEU A 126 -14.05 -0.30 15.90
C LEU A 126 -14.71 -1.07 14.75
N ASN A 127 -15.79 -0.56 14.17
CA ASN A 127 -16.40 -1.07 12.95
C ASN A 127 -15.74 -0.49 11.67
N SER A 128 -14.51 0.04 11.76
CA SER A 128 -13.79 0.56 10.59
C SER A 128 -13.36 -0.55 9.62
N ARG A 129 -13.33 -0.18 8.34
CA ARG A 129 -13.02 -1.09 7.21
C ARG A 129 -11.85 -0.57 6.40
N HIS A 130 -11.02 -1.48 5.91
CA HIS A 130 -9.97 -1.19 4.93
C HIS A 130 -10.22 -2.00 3.66
N GLY A 131 -10.76 -1.35 2.63
CA GLY A 131 -11.36 -2.04 1.48
C GLY A 131 -12.64 -2.77 1.90
N GLU A 132 -12.77 -4.03 1.52
CA GLU A 132 -13.97 -4.84 1.83
C GLU A 132 -13.95 -5.49 3.22
N ARG A 133 -12.84 -5.36 3.97
CA ARG A 133 -12.61 -6.11 5.21
C ARG A 133 -12.63 -5.21 6.44
N PHE A 134 -13.37 -5.61 7.47
CA PHE A 134 -13.31 -4.98 8.78
C PHE A 134 -11.96 -5.22 9.46
N LEU A 135 -11.41 -4.19 10.10
CA LEU A 135 -10.09 -4.25 10.73
C LEU A 135 -10.08 -5.04 12.04
N PHE A 136 -11.17 -4.96 12.80
CA PHE A 136 -11.28 -5.51 14.16
C PHE A 136 -12.16 -6.76 14.25
N ALA A 137 -12.59 -7.32 13.12
CA ALA A 137 -13.44 -8.52 13.07
C ALA A 137 -12.70 -9.86 13.18
N GLY A 138 -11.38 -9.83 13.35
CA GLY A 138 -10.56 -11.03 13.43
C GLY A 138 -10.64 -11.85 12.13
N ASP A 139 -11.16 -13.07 12.21
CA ASP A 139 -11.32 -13.98 11.07
C ASP A 139 -12.60 -13.68 10.25
N ALA A 140 -13.64 -13.15 10.90
CA ALA A 140 -14.93 -12.86 10.29
C ALA A 140 -14.95 -11.47 9.61
N THR A 141 -14.02 -11.24 8.68
CA THR A 141 -13.79 -9.90 8.10
C THR A 141 -14.92 -9.33 7.25
N ASP A 142 -15.92 -10.15 6.92
CA ASP A 142 -17.04 -9.79 6.03
C ASP A 142 -18.25 -9.27 6.82
N SER A 143 -18.21 -9.35 8.16
CA SER A 143 -19.26 -8.88 9.07
C SER A 143 -18.72 -7.87 10.08
N PRO A 144 -19.54 -6.88 10.51
CA PRO A 144 -19.13 -5.93 11.53
C PRO A 144 -18.79 -6.65 12.84
N PRO A 145 -17.67 -6.30 13.51
CA PRO A 145 -17.28 -6.91 14.78
C PRO A 145 -18.25 -6.60 15.91
N PHE A 146 -18.81 -5.40 15.94
CA PHE A 146 -19.72 -4.94 16.98
C PHE A 146 -21.11 -4.66 16.42
N GLY A 147 -22.13 -5.16 17.12
CA GLY A 147 -23.54 -4.84 16.88
C GLY A 147 -23.90 -3.40 17.30
N SER A 148 -25.18 -3.13 17.54
CA SER A 148 -25.58 -1.82 18.04
C SER A 148 -25.25 -1.67 19.52
N VAL A 149 -25.05 -0.41 19.96
CA VAL A 149 -24.87 -0.10 21.38
C VAL A 149 -26.11 -0.46 22.20
N ASP A 150 -27.31 -0.33 21.63
CA ASP A 150 -28.54 -0.74 22.30
C ASP A 150 -28.54 -2.22 22.66
N THR A 151 -28.22 -3.11 21.70
CA THR A 151 -28.13 -4.55 21.98
C THR A 151 -27.12 -4.84 23.06
N PHE A 152 -25.94 -4.20 23.02
CA PHE A 152 -24.93 -4.37 24.05
C PHE A 152 -25.42 -3.92 25.45
N LEU A 153 -26.08 -2.76 25.55
CA LEU A 153 -26.59 -2.26 26.81
C LEU A 153 -27.74 -3.11 27.36
N ASP A 154 -28.58 -3.66 26.49
CA ASP A 154 -29.66 -4.57 26.87
C ASP A 154 -29.11 -5.92 27.37
N ASP A 155 -28.06 -6.45 26.72
CA ASP A 155 -27.35 -7.64 27.19
C ASP A 155 -26.70 -7.41 28.56
N VAL A 156 -26.04 -6.26 28.75
CA VAL A 156 -25.42 -5.90 30.04
C VAL A 156 -26.47 -5.76 31.14
N ARG A 157 -27.64 -5.18 30.85
CA ARG A 157 -28.75 -5.10 31.83
C ARG A 157 -29.23 -6.49 32.24
N THR A 158 -29.37 -7.40 31.27
CA THR A 158 -29.80 -8.78 31.52
C THR A 158 -28.82 -9.53 32.43
N ILE A 159 -27.53 -9.20 32.39
CA ILE A 159 -26.50 -9.79 33.27
C ILE A 159 -26.50 -9.16 34.67
N ALA A 160 -26.93 -7.90 34.78
CA ALA A 160 -26.93 -7.15 36.03
C ALA A 160 -28.15 -7.42 36.93
N GLU A 161 -29.20 -8.05 36.39
CA GLU A 161 -30.38 -8.55 37.11
C GLU A 161 -30.15 -9.97 37.68
#